data_AF-A0AAD8MVN5-F1
#
_entry.id   AF-A0AAD8MVN5-F1
#
_cell.length_a   1.000
_cell.length_b   1.000
_cell.length_c   1.000
_cell.angle_alpha   90.00
_cell.angle_beta   90.00
_cell.angle_gamma   90.00
#
_symmetry.space_group_name_H-M   'P 1'
#
loop_
_entity.id
_entity.type
_entity.pdbx_description
1 polymer ?
#
loop_
_entity_poly.entity_id
_entity_poly.type
_entity_poly.pdbx_seq_one_letter_code
_entity_poly.pdbx_strand_id
1 'polypeptide(L)'
;MFFCGFGYDEVNDDFKMLMIAQPKAQFDGVRFFVILYSLKTNVWTQNHNVPGYINFRTMFGAGVFASESLYWTTTTEDQKDVIIAFDLTLEQFKQVPFSSEQVPV
;
A
#
# COMPACT_ATOMS: atom_id res chain seq x y z
N MET A 1 -8.12 -5.17 11.47
CA MET A 1 -7.86 -5.79 10.16
C MET A 1 -6.50 -5.31 9.68
N PHE A 2 -5.71 -6.17 9.01
CA PHE A 2 -4.42 -5.78 8.44
C PHE A 2 -4.37 -6.19 6.97
N PHE A 3 -3.75 -5.37 6.14
CA PHE A 3 -3.44 -5.66 4.74
C PHE A 3 -1.97 -5.99 4.66
N CYS A 4 -1.57 -6.88 3.75
CA CYS A 4 -0.15 -7.15 3.55
C CYS A 4 0.17 -7.28 2.07
N GLY A 5 1.45 -7.24 1.73
CA GLY A 5 1.97 -7.58 0.43
C GLY A 5 3.44 -7.95 0.54
N PHE A 6 3.94 -8.73 -0.40
CA PHE A 6 5.33 -9.16 -0.46
C PHE A 6 5.87 -8.93 -1.86
N GLY A 7 7.05 -8.37 -1.97
CA GLY A 7 7.66 -8.04 -3.25
C GLY A 7 9.17 -7.88 -3.16
N TYR A 8 9.78 -7.64 -4.30
CA TYR A 8 11.22 -7.48 -4.44
C TYR A 8 11.55 -6.03 -4.79
N ASP A 9 12.45 -5.44 -4.04
CA ASP A 9 13.04 -4.14 -4.30
C ASP A 9 14.36 -4.35 -5.03
N GLU A 10 14.33 -4.22 -6.36
CA GLU A 10 15.48 -4.50 -7.22
C GLU A 10 16.65 -3.54 -6.95
N VAL A 11 16.37 -2.28 -6.63
CA VAL A 11 17.40 -1.26 -6.39
C VAL A 11 18.21 -1.57 -5.13
N ASN A 12 17.54 -2.06 -4.08
CA ASN A 12 18.19 -2.41 -2.82
C ASN A 12 18.57 -3.89 -2.71
N ASP A 13 18.21 -4.70 -3.71
CA ASP A 13 18.37 -6.17 -3.71
C ASP A 13 17.84 -6.76 -2.40
N ASP A 14 16.55 -6.53 -2.15
CA ASP A 14 15.88 -6.91 -0.91
C ASP A 14 14.44 -7.37 -1.14
N PHE A 15 14.06 -8.47 -0.49
CA PHE A 15 12.66 -8.86 -0.41
C PHE A 15 12.01 -8.15 0.77
N LYS A 16 10.92 -7.43 0.50
CA LYS A 16 10.21 -6.67 1.52
C LYS A 16 8.81 -7.21 1.72
N MET A 17 8.39 -7.28 2.99
CA MET A 17 7.00 -7.49 3.37
C MET A 17 6.43 -6.19 3.89
N LEU A 18 5.34 -5.73 3.29
CA LEU A 18 4.59 -4.58 3.75
C LEU A 18 3.35 -5.04 4.50
N MET A 19 3.06 -4.40 5.63
CA MET A 19 1.80 -4.52 6.36
C MET A 19 1.17 -3.14 6.57
N ILE A 20 -0.12 -3.03 6.32
CA ILE A 20 -0.93 -1.84 6.61
C ILE A 20 -1.84 -2.20 7.77
N ALA A 21 -1.70 -1.48 8.88
CA ALA A 21 -2.44 -1.73 10.11
C ALA A 21 -3.27 -0.51 10.51
N GLN A 22 -4.42 -0.77 11.12
CA GLN A 22 -5.23 0.25 11.78
C GLN A 22 -4.78 0.36 13.25
N PRO A 23 -4.59 1.58 13.79
CA PRO A 23 -4.26 1.75 15.20
C PRO A 23 -5.41 1.28 16.11
N LYS A 24 -5.08 0.66 17.24
CA LYS A 24 -6.06 0.13 18.21
C LYS A 24 -6.86 1.23 18.92
N ALA A 25 -6.28 2.42 19.04
CA ALA A 25 -6.93 3.62 19.57
C ALA A 25 -6.87 4.72 18.50
N GLN A 26 -7.84 5.64 18.50
CA GLN A 26 -7.79 6.81 17.64
C GLN A 26 -6.61 7.70 18.09
N PHE A 27 -5.48 7.55 17.40
CA PHE A 27 -4.33 8.43 17.54
C PHE A 27 -4.48 9.55 16.51
N ASP A 28 -4.62 10.80 16.95
CA ASP A 28 -4.38 12.03 16.18
C ASP A 28 -4.81 12.01 14.70
N GLY A 29 -6.00 11.48 14.39
CA GLY A 29 -6.50 11.41 13.01
C GLY A 29 -5.78 10.41 12.09
N VAL A 30 -4.82 9.64 12.58
CA VAL A 30 -4.14 8.56 11.85
C VAL A 30 -5.10 7.38 11.69
N ARG A 31 -5.47 7.10 10.44
CA ARG A 31 -6.38 6.00 10.12
C ARG A 31 -5.67 4.68 9.89
N PHE A 32 -4.51 4.73 9.24
CA PHE A 32 -3.69 3.56 8.92
C PHE A 32 -2.22 3.93 8.94
N PHE A 33 -1.37 2.97 9.29
CA PHE A 33 0.08 3.09 9.23
C PHE A 33 0.70 1.86 8.58
N VAL A 34 1.91 2.04 8.06
CA VAL A 34 2.68 1.02 7.35
C VAL A 34 3.80 0.49 8.23
N ILE A 35 3.95 -0.83 8.23
CA ILE A 35 5.10 -1.53 8.79
C ILE A 35 5.78 -2.28 7.63
N LEU A 36 7.07 -2.08 7.46
CA LEU A 36 7.89 -2.74 6.46
C LEU A 36 8.90 -3.67 7.13
N TYR A 37 8.99 -4.88 6.60
CA TYR A 37 10.05 -5.83 6.94
C TYR A 37 10.99 -5.97 5.77
N SER A 38 12.28 -5.88 6.07
CA SER A 38 13.36 -6.18 5.14
C SER A 38 13.89 -7.58 5.44
N LEU A 39 13.87 -8.46 4.44
CA LEU A 39 14.42 -9.82 4.57
C LEU A 39 15.94 -9.79 4.65
N LYS A 40 16.58 -8.87 3.92
CA LYS A 40 18.03 -8.65 3.90
C LYS A 40 18.58 -8.26 5.27
N THR A 41 17.90 -7.35 5.96
CA THR A 41 18.33 -6.86 7.28
C THR A 41 17.69 -7.61 8.46
N ASN A 42 16.61 -8.35 8.20
CA ASN A 42 15.79 -9.04 9.21
C ASN A 42 15.21 -8.07 10.26
N VAL A 43 14.77 -6.89 9.83
CA VAL A 43 14.25 -5.83 10.71
C VAL A 43 12.86 -5.39 10.27
N TRP A 44 11.99 -5.16 11.25
CA TRP A 44 10.71 -4.46 11.09
C TRP A 44 10.89 -2.97 11.36
N THR A 45 10.38 -2.14 10.46
CA THR A 45 10.43 -0.67 10.53
C THR A 45 9.03 -0.11 10.33
N GLN A 46 8.65 0.86 11.18
CA GLN A 46 7.41 1.61 10.97
C GLN A 46 7.78 2.89 10.22
N ASN A 47 7.53 2.89 8.92
CA ASN A 47 8.06 3.97 8.07
C ASN A 47 7.09 5.14 7.97
N HIS A 48 5.80 4.90 7.67
CA HIS A 48 4.91 5.99 7.27
C HIS A 48 3.45 5.83 7.70
N ASN A 49 2.77 6.96 7.87
CA ASN A 49 1.32 7.03 7.91
C ASN A 49 0.77 6.95 6.48
N VAL A 50 -0.35 6.24 6.30
CA VAL A 50 -1.05 6.22 5.03
C VAL A 50 -1.67 7.61 4.76
N PRO A 51 -1.62 8.13 3.51
CA PRO A 51 -2.32 9.35 3.14
C PRO A 51 -3.80 9.34 3.58
N GLY A 52 -4.26 10.42 4.23
CA GLY A 52 -5.57 10.46 4.90
C GLY A 52 -6.80 10.29 4.00
N TYR A 53 -6.65 10.53 2.69
CA TYR A 53 -7.73 10.33 1.69
C TYR A 53 -7.97 8.86 1.32
N ILE A 54 -7.03 7.97 1.68
CA ILE A 54 -7.14 6.53 1.40
C ILE A 54 -8.00 5.88 2.47
N ASN A 55 -9.06 5.19 2.05
CA ASN A 55 -9.95 4.50 2.97
C ASN A 55 -10.04 3.01 2.65
N PHE A 56 -9.31 2.20 3.42
CA PHE A 56 -9.39 0.75 3.31
C PHE A 56 -10.66 0.22 4.01
N ARG A 57 -11.84 0.45 3.43
CA ARG A 57 -13.13 0.03 4.01
C ARG A 57 -13.45 -1.45 3.84
N THR A 58 -13.05 -2.07 2.73
CA THR A 58 -13.69 -3.32 2.28
C THR A 58 -12.77 -4.35 1.62
N MET A 59 -11.46 -4.13 1.57
CA MET A 59 -10.59 -5.09 0.90
C MET A 59 -10.24 -6.31 1.75
N PHE A 60 -10.47 -7.49 1.19
CA PHE A 60 -9.80 -8.72 1.57
C PHE A 60 -8.72 -8.98 0.52
N GLY A 61 -7.45 -9.02 0.89
CA GLY A 61 -6.42 -9.45 -0.05
C GLY A 61 -5.00 -9.04 0.29
N ALA A 62 -4.07 -9.87 -0.18
CA ALA A 62 -2.67 -9.52 -0.28
C ALA A 62 -2.48 -8.57 -1.47
N GLY A 63 -1.58 -7.60 -1.34
CA GLY A 63 -1.17 -6.71 -2.41
C GLY A 63 -0.48 -7.51 -3.50
N VAL A 64 -0.80 -7.19 -4.75
CA VAL A 64 -0.18 -7.82 -5.92
C VAL A 64 1.10 -7.07 -6.23
N PHE A 65 2.22 -7.80 -6.33
CA PHE A 65 3.50 -7.21 -6.71
C PHE A 65 3.66 -7.16 -8.24
N ALA A 66 3.97 -5.99 -8.78
CA ALA A 66 4.32 -5.77 -10.17
C ALA A 66 5.13 -4.47 -10.28
N SER A 67 6.05 -4.33 -11.25
CA SER A 67 6.75 -3.05 -11.51
C SER A 67 7.17 -2.31 -10.22
N GLU A 68 7.97 -3.00 -9.40
CA GLU A 68 8.59 -2.45 -8.17
C GLU A 68 7.59 -2.02 -7.08
N SER A 69 6.30 -2.31 -7.25
CA SER A 69 5.23 -1.80 -6.38
C SER A 69 4.23 -2.88 -5.98
N LEU A 70 3.61 -2.70 -4.82
CA LEU A 70 2.46 -3.48 -4.36
C LEU A 70 1.18 -2.74 -4.65
N TYR A 71 0.17 -3.41 -5.23
CA TYR A 71 -1.09 -2.80 -5.66
C TYR A 71 -2.29 -3.35 -4.88
N TRP A 72 -3.23 -2.47 -4.57
CA TRP A 72 -4.51 -2.80 -3.94
C TRP A 72 -5.66 -1.97 -4.55
N THR A 73 -6.86 -2.56 -4.65
CA THR A 73 -8.10 -1.92 -5.14
C THR A 73 -8.95 -1.39 -4.00
N THR A 74 -8.84 -0.11 -3.66
CA THR A 74 -9.51 0.49 -2.49
C THR A 74 -10.62 1.47 -2.88
N THR A 75 -11.26 2.06 -1.88
CA THR A 75 -12.26 3.12 -2.07
C THR A 75 -11.79 4.42 -1.44
N THR A 76 -12.08 5.56 -2.06
CA THR A 76 -11.91 6.87 -1.39
C THR A 76 -13.03 7.13 -0.39
N GLU A 77 -12.94 8.23 0.37
CA GLU A 77 -14.04 8.68 1.24
C GLU A 77 -15.35 8.92 0.47
N ASP A 78 -15.24 9.40 -0.77
CA ASP A 78 -16.36 9.64 -1.68
C ASP A 78 -16.88 8.37 -2.37
N GLN A 79 -16.47 7.18 -1.91
CA GLN A 79 -16.88 5.88 -2.44
C GLN A 79 -16.51 5.66 -3.91
N LYS A 80 -15.41 6.28 -4.38
CA LYS A 80 -14.87 5.99 -5.71
C LYS A 80 -13.86 4.85 -5.61
N ASP A 81 -14.01 3.84 -6.46
CA ASP A 81 -13.02 2.78 -6.60
C ASP A 81 -11.72 3.36 -7.18
N VAL A 82 -10.61 3.05 -6.53
CA VAL A 82 -9.28 3.52 -6.92
C VAL A 82 -8.27 2.39 -6.74
N ILE A 83 -7.24 2.38 -7.56
CA ILE A 83 -6.07 1.54 -7.33
C ILE A 83 -5.02 2.40 -6.65
N ILE A 84 -4.50 1.89 -5.54
CA ILE A 84 -3.33 2.46 -4.89
C ILE A 84 -2.17 1.51 -5.06
N ALA A 85 -0.98 2.07 -5.18
CA ALA A 85 0.25 1.33 -5.20
C ALA A 85 1.19 1.87 -4.13
N PHE A 86 2.00 0.98 -3.57
CA PHE A 86 3.12 1.33 -2.70
C PHE A 86 4.41 0.92 -3.39
N ASP A 87 5.25 1.89 -3.69
CA ASP A 87 6.56 1.68 -4.30
C ASP A 87 7.53 1.15 -3.24
N LEU A 88 8.07 -0.06 -3.43
CA LEU A 88 8.94 -0.69 -2.42
C LEU A 88 10.33 -0.06 -2.34
N THR A 89 10.78 0.59 -3.42
CA THR A 89 12.09 1.24 -3.50
C THR A 89 12.04 2.63 -2.88
N LEU A 90 11.03 3.43 -3.27
CA LEU A 90 10.85 4.79 -2.77
C LEU A 90 10.10 4.85 -1.44
N GLU A 91 9.47 3.74 -1.05
CA GLU A 91 8.66 3.57 0.15
C GLU A 91 7.50 4.57 0.25
N GLN A 92 6.87 4.84 -0.90
CA GLN A 92 5.83 5.86 -1.05
C GLN A 92 4.56 5.32 -1.70
N PHE A 93 3.42 5.88 -1.28
CA PHE A 93 2.14 5.62 -1.95
C PHE A 93 1.99 6.46 -3.21
N LYS A 94 1.45 5.83 -4.26
CA LYS A 94 0.98 6.47 -5.48
C LYS A 94 -0.45 6.03 -5.78
N GLN A 95 -1.29 6.95 -6.24
CA GLN A 95 -2.59 6.61 -6.77
C GLN A 95 -2.44 6.30 -8.25
N VAL A 96 -2.97 5.16 -8.69
CA VAL A 96 -3.01 4.80 -10.10
C VAL A 96 -4.32 5.36 -10.67
N PRO A 97 -4.25 6.20 -11.72
CA PRO A 97 -5.46 6.69 -12.37
C PRO A 97 -6.23 5.52 -13.00
N PHE A 98 -7.54 5.45 -12.77
CA PHE A 98 -8.42 4.71 -13.65
C PHE A 98 -8.42 5.47 -14.99
N SER A 99 -7.69 4.99 -16.00
CA SER A 99 -7.79 5.59 -17.33
C SER A 99 -9.21 5.34 -17.82
N SER A 100 -9.98 6.40 -18.04
CA SER A 100 -11.26 6.32 -18.76
C SER A 100 -11.06 6.19 -20.28
N GLU A 101 -9.84 5.91 -20.75
CA GLU A 101 -9.60 5.67 -22.17
C GLU A 101 -10.22 4.31 -22.54
N GLN A 102 -11.41 4.41 -23.11
CA GLN A 102 -11.97 3.36 -23.96
C GLN A 102 -10.91 3.01 -24.99
N VAL A 103 -10.34 1.81 -24.89
CA VAL A 103 -9.55 1.23 -25.99
C VAL A 103 -10.46 1.25 -27.22
N PRO A 104 -10.12 1.99 -28.30
CA PRO A 104 -10.92 1.95 -29.51
C PRO A 104 -10.92 0.52 -30.03
N VAL A 105 -12.12 -0.03 -30.23
CA VAL A 105 -12.34 -1.31 -30.92
C VAL A 105 -11.99 -1.16 -32.40
#